data_AF-A0A8B6BL95-F1
#
_entry.id   AF-A0A8B6BL95-F1
#
_cell.length_a   1.000
_cell.length_b   1.000
_cell.length_c   1.000
_cell.angle_alpha   90.00
_cell.angle_beta   90.00
_cell.angle_gamma   90.00
#
_symmetry.space_group_name_H-M   'P 1'
#
loop_
_entity.id
_entity.type
_entity.pdbx_description
1 polymer ?
#
loop_
_entity_poly.entity_id
_entity_poly.type
_entity_poly.pdbx_seq_one_letter_code
_entity_poly.pdbx_strand_id
1 'polypeptide(L)' 'EKKIEGLKGILGSSGFTVVTHKIQNRDACQLIIDSKVVWSCNITTLQTGGGGKEDPLCLEAL' A
#
# COMPACT_ATOMS: atom_id res chain seq x y z
N GLU A 1 0.11 -2.76 -15.86
CA GLU A 1 -1.13 -2.02 -16.21
C GLU A 1 -2.39 -2.90 -16.15
N LYS A 2 -2.47 -4.05 -16.86
CA LYS A 2 -3.68 -4.92 -16.87
C LYS A 2 -4.21 -5.40 -15.50
N LYS A 3 -3.34 -5.56 -14.50
CA LYS A 3 -3.72 -6.07 -13.17
C LYS A 3 -4.52 -5.06 -12.33
N ILE A 4 -4.21 -3.77 -12.47
CA ILE A 4 -4.90 -2.68 -11.74
C ILE A 4 -6.32 -2.49 -12.30
N GLU A 5 -6.47 -2.57 -13.63
CA GLU A 5 -7.78 -2.45 -14.28
C GLU A 5 -8.71 -3.61 -13.91
N GLY A 6 -8.20 -4.83 -13.76
CA GLY A 6 -8.98 -5.96 -13.24
C GLY A 6 -9.50 -5.73 -11.83
N LEU A 7 -8.66 -5.20 -10.94
CA LEU A 7 -9.04 -4.90 -9.56
C LEU A 7 -10.10 -3.80 -9.48
N LYS A 8 -9.95 -2.75 -10.30
CA LYS A 8 -10.96 -1.68 -10.43
C LYS A 8 -12.32 -2.23 -10.86
N GLY A 9 -12.34 -3.15 -11.83
CA GLY A 9 -13.58 -3.76 -12.30
C GLY A 9 -14.32 -4.54 -11.21
N ILE A 10 -13.60 -5.32 -10.41
CA ILE A 10 -14.18 -6.14 -9.32
C ILE A 10 -14.74 -5.23 -8.22
N LEU A 11 -13.95 -4.24 -7.79
CA LEU A 11 -14.35 -3.31 -6.71
C LEU A 11 -15.51 -2.40 -7.16
N GLY A 12 -15.48 -1.91 -8.40
CA GLY A 12 -16.57 -1.13 -8.98
C GLY A 12 -17.87 -1.93 -9.08
N SER A 13 -17.80 -3.18 -9.51
CA SER A 13 -18.97 -4.09 -9.55
C SER A 13 -19.56 -4.38 -8.16
N SER A 14 -18.75 -4.20 -7.11
CA SER A 14 -19.17 -4.37 -5.72
C SER A 14 -19.67 -3.07 -5.08
N GLY A 15 -19.83 -1.98 -5.85
CA GLY A 15 -20.38 -0.70 -5.39
C GLY A 15 -19.35 0.26 -4.78
N PHE A 16 -18.05 -0.05 -4.84
CA PHE A 16 -17.02 0.84 -4.30
C PHE A 16 -16.55 1.87 -5.33
N THR A 17 -16.35 3.11 -4.89
CA THR A 17 -15.68 4.14 -5.69
C THR A 17 -14.17 3.93 -5.62
N VAL A 18 -13.55 3.63 -6.77
CA VAL A 18 -12.10 3.40 -6.87
C VAL A 18 -11.43 4.60 -7.52
N VAL A 19 -10.50 5.24 -6.82
CA VAL A 19 -9.70 6.35 -7.35
C VAL A 19 -8.23 5.95 -7.38
N THR A 20 -7.62 5.97 -8.56
CA THR A 20 -6.17 5.73 -8.71
C THR A 20 -5.41 7.03 -8.81
N HIS A 21 -4.42 7.20 -7.94
CA HIS A 21 -3.48 8.31 -7.99
C HIS A 21 -2.11 7.82 -8.48
N LYS A 22 -1.56 8.48 -9.49
CA LYS A 22 -0.21 8.21 -9.97
C LYS A 22 0.79 8.81 -8.97
N ILE A 23 1.41 7.97 -8.16
CA ILE A 23 2.52 8.37 -7.30
C ILE A 23 3.82 8.35 -8.11
N GLN A 24 4.63 9.42 -7.99
CA GLN A 24 5.92 9.53 -8.66
C GLN A 24 6.99 8.60 -8.05
N ASN A 25 6.80 8.20 -6.80
CA ASN A 25 7.75 7.38 -6.07
C ASN A 25 7.19 5.96 -5.92
N ARG A 26 7.75 5.00 -6.68
CA ARG A 26 7.34 3.59 -6.68
C ARG A 26 7.44 2.95 -5.28
N ASP A 27 8.30 3.53 -4.45
CA ASP A 27 8.67 2.97 -3.17
C ASP A 27 7.96 3.67 -2.01
N ALA A 28 6.92 4.48 -2.22
CA ALA A 28 6.21 5.13 -1.11
C ALA A 28 4.96 4.36 -0.70
N CYS A 29 4.86 4.00 0.59
CA CYS A 29 3.64 3.51 1.22
C CYS A 29 2.99 4.66 2.01
N GLN A 30 1.68 4.86 1.85
CA GLN A 30 0.91 5.90 2.56
C GLN A 30 -0.34 5.28 3.18
N LEU A 31 -0.63 5.64 4.43
CA LEU A 31 -1.92 5.35 5.09
C LEU A 31 -2.78 6.62 5.03
N ILE A 32 -3.98 6.51 4.46
CA ILE A 32 -4.90 7.63 4.28
C ILE A 32 -6.20 7.34 5.04
N ILE A 33 -6.59 8.26 5.93
CA ILE A 33 -7.86 8.26 6.67
C ILE A 33 -8.52 9.61 6.44
N ASP A 34 -9.81 9.62 6.07
CA ASP A 34 -10.56 10.86 5.77
C ASP A 34 -9.83 11.82 4.83
N SER A 35 -9.26 11.26 3.76
CA SER A 35 -8.47 12.01 2.75
C SER A 35 -7.21 12.69 3.30
N LYS A 36 -6.75 12.32 4.50
CA LYS A 36 -5.48 12.80 5.09
C LYS A 36 -4.48 11.66 5.20
N VAL A 37 -3.24 11.92 4.76
CA VAL A 37 -2.12 11.00 4.98
C VAL A 37 -1.73 11.08 6.46
N VAL A 38 -1.91 10.00 7.20
CA VAL A 38 -1.58 9.92 8.64
C VAL A 38 -0.26 9.20 8.91
N TRP A 39 0.25 8.47 7.92
CA TRP A 39 1.55 7.80 7.98
C TRP A 39 2.10 7.59 6.57
N SER A 40 3.42 7.64 6.44
CA SER A 40 4.09 7.27 5.20
C SER A 40 5.48 6.71 5.47
N CYS A 41 5.89 5.71 4.69
CA CYS A 41 7.27 5.21 4.66
C CYS A 41 7.77 5.00 3.23
N ASN A 42 9.09 4.85 3.09
CA ASN A 42 9.70 4.38 1.86
C ASN A 42 10.03 2.88 1.98
N ILE A 43 9.57 2.07 1.03
CA ILE A 43 9.71 0.61 0.93
C ILE A 43 11.18 0.21 0.68
N THR A 44 11.99 1.08 0.09
CA THR A 44 13.47 0.87 0.01
C THR A 44 14.15 0.97 1.38
N THR A 45 13.47 1.55 2.37
CA THR A 45 13.93 1.65 3.75
C THR A 45 12.91 0.93 4.62
N LEU A 46 12.99 -0.40 4.65
CA LEU A 46 12.22 -1.20 5.59
C LEU A 46 12.73 -0.85 7.00
N GLN A 47 12.10 0.14 7.64
CA GLN A 47 12.33 0.41 9.04
C GLN A 47 11.34 -0.45 9.83
N THR A 48 11.86 -1.52 10.41
CA THR A 48 11.11 -2.34 11.35
C THR A 48 10.70 -1.47 12.53
N GLY A 49 9.38 -1.35 12.75
CA GLY A 49 8.83 -0.59 13.86
C GLY A 49 9.24 -1.24 15.19
N GLY A 50 9.93 -0.47 16.04
CA GLY A 50 10.49 -0.95 17.29
C GLY A 50 9.50 -1.65 18.22
N GLY A 51 9.93 -2.79 18.77
CA GLY A 51 9.35 -3.47 19.93
C GLY A 51 8.48 -4.70 19.65
N GLY A 52 7.96 -4.86 18.44
CA GLY A 52 7.23 -6.05 18.03
C GLY A 52 8.16 -7.10 17.45
N LYS A 53 8.02 -8.37 17.86
CA LYS A 53 8.71 -9.49 17.21
C LYS A 53 8.44 -9.42 15.70
N GLU A 54 9.50 -9.44 14.90
CA GLU A 54 9.40 -9.45 13.44
C GLU A 54 8.55 -10.65 13.01
N ASP A 55 7.59 -10.40 12.12
CA ASP A 55 6.78 -11.48 11.54
C ASP A 55 7.73 -12.40 10.74
N PRO A 56 7.76 -13.72 10.98
CA PRO A 56 8.65 -14.64 10.28
C PRO A 56 8.55 -14.56 8.75
N LEU A 57 7.36 -14.24 8.22
CA LEU A 57 7.14 -14.10 6.78
C LEU A 57 7.87 -12.91 6.18
N CYS A 58 8.23 -11.91 6.99
CA CYS A 58 8.99 -10.74 6.54
C CYS A 58 10.49 -11.06 6.36
N LEU A 59 11.03 -12.01 7.13
CA LEU A 59 12.43 -12.46 7.03
C LEU A 59 12.66 -13.36 5.81
N GLU A 60 11.68 -14.16 5.41
CA GLU A 60 11.80 -15.06 4.25
C GLU A 60 11.78 -14.32 2.89
N ALA A 61 11.47 -13.03 2.89
CA ALA A 61 11.39 -12.19 1.68
C ALA A 61 12.68 -11.40 1.38
N LEU A 62 13.71 -11.52 2.22
CA LEU A 62 15.06 -10.97 2.04
C LEU A 62 15.95 -11.92 1.21
#